data_AF-A0A924SP77-F1
#
_entry.id   AF-A0A924SP77-F1
#
_cell.length_a   1.000
_cell.length_b   1.000
_cell.length_c   1.000
_cell.angle_alpha   90.00
_cell.angle_beta   90.00
_cell.angle_gamma   90.00
#
_symmetry.space_group_name_H-M   'P 1'
#
loop_
_entity.id
_entity.type
_entity.pdbx_description
1 polymer ?
#
loop_
_entity_poly.entity_id
_entity_poly.type
_entity_poly.pdbx_seq_one_letter_code
_entity_poly.pdbx_strand_id
1 'polypeptide(L)'
;MTFLTYAQNCEDVLLWRALGHVRNGFYIDVGANDPVAHSVTKAFYDAGWRGINIEPLPAYQAAFAAQRPGDVNLAIAAGAADGSITLFDVPAVHGWASSDQAVAELHRVEGYAVTELTVPVRTLTSVCAEHAPAEIHFLKVDVEGFEGEVLKGMDFARWRPWVLVIEATLPNSRQTSHAGWEHLVTAHNYRFAWFDGLNRYYVAGEHPELMAALSVQPNVFDDFISYHLDAAWKAKAAAEKTYALEAERANRAYAREVQRADEAEALAAQAQDQVASLLDQGAHQQQQFAAQAETLRETQQWARELDARVHAMMASSSWKVTAPLRLAGALPRHARAHVRRALVRVTASERLRRTLIPLLLRYPKQAARVSAMLAALKQAPPGAGATAADVPDELRALPAQARRVLADLQRARSNVGEG
;
A
#
# COMPACT_ATOMS: atom_id res chain seq x y z
N MET A 1 -15.97 14.67 38.20
CA MET A 1 -14.86 13.90 37.63
C MET A 1 -14.87 12.59 38.38
N THR A 2 -14.96 11.46 37.68
CA THR A 2 -14.97 10.13 38.29
C THR A 2 -13.66 9.89 39.04
N PHE A 3 -13.74 9.44 40.28
CA PHE A 3 -12.58 9.11 41.11
C PHE A 3 -11.92 7.83 40.60
N LEU A 4 -10.60 7.80 40.54
CA LEU A 4 -9.84 6.64 40.08
C LEU A 4 -9.28 5.91 41.29
N THR A 5 -9.82 4.72 41.58
CA THR A 5 -9.31 3.88 42.67
C THR A 5 -8.13 3.04 42.19
N TYR A 6 -7.08 3.05 42.99
CA TYR A 6 -5.88 2.23 42.82
C TYR A 6 -5.86 1.07 43.82
N ALA A 7 -6.63 1.19 44.92
CA ALA A 7 -6.66 0.22 45.99
C ALA A 7 -7.33 -1.11 45.60
N GLN A 8 -6.95 -2.19 46.29
CA GLN A 8 -7.46 -3.53 46.00
C GLN A 8 -8.90 -3.73 46.51
N ASN A 9 -9.24 -3.17 47.67
CA ASN A 9 -10.53 -3.33 48.32
C ASN A 9 -11.29 -2.00 48.48
N CYS A 10 -11.01 -1.03 47.60
CA CYS A 10 -11.64 0.30 47.56
C CYS A 10 -11.44 1.13 48.84
N GLU A 11 -10.36 0.90 49.57
CA GLU A 11 -10.00 1.64 50.79
C GLU A 11 -9.84 3.14 50.50
N ASP A 12 -9.21 3.46 49.37
CA ASP A 12 -9.00 4.83 48.91
C ASP A 12 -10.32 5.55 48.56
N VAL A 13 -11.33 4.84 48.05
CA VAL A 13 -12.67 5.40 47.80
C VAL A 13 -13.33 5.80 49.10
N LEU A 14 -13.28 4.93 50.12
CA LEU A 14 -13.90 5.19 51.41
C LEU A 14 -13.20 6.34 52.13
N LEU A 15 -11.87 6.37 52.10
CA LEU A 15 -11.07 7.48 52.61
C LEU A 15 -11.35 8.76 51.83
N TRP A 16 -11.51 8.70 50.51
CA TRP A 16 -11.81 9.88 49.68
C TRP A 16 -13.19 10.45 49.96
N ARG A 17 -14.18 9.61 50.25
CA ARG A 17 -15.49 10.06 50.71
C ARG A 17 -15.39 10.86 52.01
N ALA A 18 -14.57 10.41 52.95
CA ALA A 18 -14.39 11.08 54.24
C ALA A 18 -13.50 12.35 54.13
N LEU A 19 -12.43 12.29 53.33
CA LEU A 19 -11.32 13.25 53.38
C LEU A 19 -11.09 14.03 52.08
N GLY A 20 -11.81 13.74 50.99
CA GLY A 20 -11.60 14.37 49.67
C GLY A 20 -11.84 15.89 49.64
N HIS A 21 -12.41 16.45 50.71
CA HIS A 21 -12.55 17.89 50.89
C HIS A 21 -11.26 18.56 51.40
N VAL A 22 -10.33 17.80 51.99
CA VAL A 22 -9.04 18.28 52.48
C VAL A 22 -8.10 18.51 51.30
N ARG A 23 -7.46 19.68 51.29
CA ARG A 23 -6.45 20.04 50.29
C ARG A 23 -5.05 19.79 50.83
N ASN A 24 -4.20 19.15 50.04
CA ASN A 24 -2.80 18.87 50.38
C ASN A 24 -2.65 18.16 51.74
N GLY A 25 -3.50 17.14 51.99
CA GLY A 25 -3.43 16.38 53.22
C GLY A 25 -2.18 15.52 53.33
N PHE A 26 -2.08 14.81 54.46
CA PHE A 26 -0.91 13.99 54.80
C PHE A 26 -1.29 12.58 55.23
N TYR A 27 -0.62 11.58 54.68
CA TYR A 27 -0.81 10.17 55.04
C TYR A 27 0.49 9.50 55.48
N ILE A 28 0.33 8.39 56.20
CA ILE A 28 1.40 7.45 56.49
C ILE A 28 0.94 6.07 56.01
N ASP A 29 1.76 5.41 55.19
CA ASP A 29 1.48 4.12 54.58
C ASP A 29 2.53 3.11 55.05
N VAL A 30 2.13 2.18 55.92
CA VAL A 30 3.01 1.13 56.47
C VAL A 30 2.70 -0.18 55.78
N GLY A 31 3.69 -0.74 55.09
CA GLY A 31 3.48 -1.80 54.12
C GLY A 31 2.91 -1.23 52.83
N ALA A 32 3.64 -0.26 52.26
CA ALA A 32 3.19 0.49 51.09
C ALA A 32 3.28 -0.31 49.78
N ASN A 33 4.11 -1.37 49.73
CA ASN A 33 4.25 -2.30 48.61
C ASN A 33 4.48 -1.59 47.26
N ASP A 34 3.61 -1.77 46.25
CA ASP A 34 3.77 -1.08 44.96
C ASP A 34 3.24 0.38 45.01
N PRO A 35 3.98 1.38 44.49
CA PRO A 35 3.58 2.78 44.54
C PRO A 35 2.34 3.15 43.72
N VAL A 36 1.82 2.23 42.89
CA VAL A 36 0.66 2.43 42.01
C VAL A 36 -0.34 1.29 42.11
N ALA A 37 0.11 0.05 41.88
CA ALA A 37 -0.77 -1.11 41.91
C ALA A 37 -1.23 -1.40 43.34
N HIS A 38 -2.54 -1.52 43.55
CA HIS A 38 -3.12 -1.79 44.86
C HIS A 38 -2.83 -0.71 45.93
N SER A 39 -2.34 0.46 45.51
CA SER A 39 -1.94 1.54 46.42
C SER A 39 -3.15 2.32 46.93
N VAL A 40 -3.35 2.33 48.25
CA VAL A 40 -4.38 3.14 48.93
C VAL A 40 -4.08 4.64 48.83
N THR A 41 -2.80 5.01 48.66
CA THR A 41 -2.33 6.40 48.75
C THR A 41 -2.10 7.05 47.38
N LYS A 42 -2.23 6.31 46.27
CA LYS A 42 -2.00 6.83 44.90
C LYS A 42 -2.96 7.92 44.46
N ALA A 43 -4.25 7.73 44.68
CA ALA A 43 -5.24 8.74 44.33
C ALA A 43 -5.01 10.05 45.10
N PHE A 44 -4.62 9.97 46.37
CA PHE A 44 -4.33 11.13 47.22
C PHE A 44 -3.08 11.89 46.73
N TYR A 45 -2.01 11.17 46.40
CA TYR A 45 -0.79 11.78 45.89
C TYR A 45 -1.00 12.54 44.58
N ASP A 46 -1.78 11.95 43.66
CA ASP A 46 -2.15 12.60 42.40
C ASP A 46 -3.03 13.84 42.64
N ALA A 47 -3.80 13.85 43.73
CA ALA A 47 -4.57 15.00 44.19
C ALA A 47 -3.74 16.04 44.96
N GLY A 48 -2.40 15.89 45.01
CA GLY A 48 -1.49 16.86 45.63
C GLY A 48 -1.15 16.59 47.09
N TRP A 49 -1.63 15.49 47.68
CA TRP A 49 -1.24 15.08 49.03
C TRP A 49 0.19 14.57 49.06
N ARG A 50 0.78 14.58 50.25
CA ARG A 50 2.13 14.05 50.48
C ARG A 50 2.12 13.14 51.69
N GLY A 51 3.08 12.22 51.78
CA GLY A 51 3.12 11.34 52.93
C GLY A 51 4.43 10.61 53.11
N ILE A 52 4.37 9.63 53.99
CA ILE A 52 5.47 8.71 54.29
C ILE A 52 5.06 7.33 53.80
N ASN A 53 5.85 6.73 52.92
CA ASN A 53 5.70 5.34 52.51
C ASN A 53 6.80 4.52 53.18
N ILE A 54 6.42 3.51 53.96
CA ILE A 54 7.33 2.58 54.62
C ILE A 54 7.21 1.23 53.92
N GLU A 55 8.25 0.89 53.17
CA GLU A 55 8.33 -0.36 52.40
C GLU A 55 9.76 -0.92 52.47
N PRO A 56 9.99 -2.02 53.22
CA PRO A 56 11.32 -2.57 53.43
C PRO A 56 11.92 -3.26 52.20
N LEU A 57 11.11 -3.74 51.25
CA LEU A 57 11.59 -4.56 50.15
C LEU A 57 12.36 -3.75 49.10
N PRO A 58 13.62 -4.13 48.76
CA PRO A 58 14.42 -3.42 47.77
C PRO A 58 13.79 -3.34 46.38
N ALA A 59 12.94 -4.30 46.03
CA ALA A 59 12.26 -4.35 44.74
C ALA A 59 11.42 -3.10 44.43
N TYR A 60 10.87 -2.44 45.47
CA TYR A 60 10.00 -1.27 45.30
C TYR A 60 10.72 0.07 45.42
N GLN A 61 11.95 0.12 45.94
CA GLN A 61 12.64 1.38 46.22
C GLN A 61 12.82 2.26 44.99
N ALA A 62 13.27 1.66 43.86
CA ALA A 62 13.44 2.39 42.61
C ALA A 62 12.09 2.89 42.05
N ALA A 63 11.03 2.09 42.21
CA ALA A 63 9.69 2.46 41.78
C ALA A 63 9.15 3.63 42.61
N PHE A 64 9.31 3.62 43.93
CA PHE A 64 8.94 4.74 44.79
C PHE A 64 9.73 6.00 44.47
N ALA A 65 11.05 5.91 44.28
CA ALA A 65 11.86 7.06 43.92
C ALA A 65 11.43 7.72 42.60
N ALA A 66 11.02 6.91 41.62
CA ALA A 66 10.56 7.40 40.31
C ALA A 66 9.12 7.93 40.35
N GLN A 67 8.21 7.23 41.03
CA GLN A 67 6.77 7.46 40.93
C GLN A 67 6.22 8.33 42.06
N ARG A 68 6.90 8.36 43.21
CA ARG A 68 6.54 9.08 44.44
C ARG A 68 7.61 10.07 44.91
N PRO A 69 8.21 10.90 44.02
CA PRO A 69 9.30 11.80 44.40
C PRO A 69 8.90 12.90 45.39
N GLY A 70 7.60 13.18 45.55
CA GLY A 70 7.11 14.13 46.55
C GLY A 70 7.00 13.54 47.96
N ASP A 71 6.97 12.22 48.10
CA ASP A 71 6.82 11.53 49.38
C ASP A 71 8.17 11.24 50.02
N VAL A 72 8.15 11.00 51.33
CA VAL A 72 9.27 10.40 52.04
C VAL A 72 9.14 8.89 51.92
N ASN A 73 10.01 8.26 51.13
CA ASN A 73 10.01 6.82 50.89
C ASN A 73 11.11 6.14 51.71
N LEU A 74 10.75 5.31 52.68
CA LEU A 74 11.67 4.72 53.65
C LEU A 74 11.80 3.20 53.44
N ALA A 75 13.03 2.77 53.18
CA ALA A 75 13.41 1.36 53.03
C ALA A 75 13.65 0.66 54.38
N ILE A 76 12.62 0.66 55.22
CA ILE A 76 12.65 0.11 56.58
C ILE A 76 11.35 -0.62 56.88
N ALA A 77 11.34 -1.45 57.91
CA ALA A 77 10.13 -1.92 58.55
C ALA A 77 9.73 -0.99 59.72
N ALA A 78 8.46 -1.01 60.09
CA ALA A 78 7.96 -0.36 61.30
C ALA A 78 7.72 -1.38 62.41
N GLY A 79 7.99 -1.02 63.67
CA GLY A 79 7.81 -1.94 64.80
C GLY A 79 7.87 -1.26 66.17
N ALA A 80 7.86 -2.05 67.23
CA ALA A 80 7.76 -1.56 68.61
C ALA A 80 9.03 -0.89 69.13
N ALA A 81 10.18 -1.18 68.53
CA ALA A 81 11.48 -0.60 68.87
C ALA A 81 12.38 -0.50 67.63
N ASP A 82 13.32 0.43 67.67
CA ASP A 82 14.35 0.55 66.63
C ASP A 82 15.29 -0.68 66.68
N GLY A 83 15.69 -1.20 65.53
CA GLY A 83 16.50 -2.41 65.44
C GLY A 83 16.59 -2.98 64.03
N SER A 84 16.57 -4.31 63.93
CA SER A 84 16.54 -5.04 62.66
C SER A 84 15.61 -6.24 62.75
N ILE A 85 14.95 -6.57 61.65
CA ILE A 85 14.08 -7.75 61.52
C ILE A 85 14.44 -8.52 60.25
N THR A 86 14.25 -9.84 60.28
CA THR A 86 14.33 -10.67 59.08
C THR A 86 12.94 -10.82 58.49
N LEU A 87 12.81 -10.49 57.21
CA LEU A 87 11.63 -10.71 56.39
C LEU A 87 11.86 -11.91 55.47
N PHE A 88 10.78 -12.64 55.22
CA PHE A 88 10.71 -13.76 54.31
C PHE A 88 9.81 -13.36 53.14
N ASP A 89 10.43 -13.04 52.00
CA ASP A 89 9.76 -12.60 50.78
C ASP A 89 9.55 -13.76 49.80
N VAL A 90 8.47 -13.70 49.03
CA VAL A 90 8.21 -14.58 47.88
C VAL A 90 8.23 -13.69 46.64
N PRO A 91 9.37 -13.52 45.95
CA PRO A 91 9.49 -12.53 44.86
C PRO A 91 8.53 -12.74 43.69
N ALA A 92 7.96 -13.95 43.56
CA ALA A 92 6.98 -14.28 42.55
C ALA A 92 5.55 -13.80 42.88
N VAL A 93 5.27 -13.42 44.13
CA VAL A 93 3.94 -13.03 44.61
C VAL A 93 4.02 -11.73 45.41
N HIS A 94 3.39 -10.67 44.89
CA HIS A 94 3.38 -9.36 45.53
C HIS A 94 2.59 -9.39 46.84
N GLY A 95 3.12 -8.72 47.87
CA GLY A 95 2.44 -8.54 49.16
C GLY A 95 2.67 -9.66 50.19
N TRP A 96 3.28 -10.79 49.84
CA TRP A 96 3.41 -11.94 50.76
C TRP A 96 4.61 -11.91 51.71
N ALA A 97 5.35 -10.80 51.76
CA ALA A 97 6.50 -10.70 52.63
C ALA A 97 6.06 -10.60 54.09
N SER A 98 6.50 -11.54 54.92
CA SER A 98 6.16 -11.59 56.34
C SER A 98 7.42 -11.76 57.19
N SER A 99 7.36 -11.32 58.44
CA SER A 99 8.39 -11.63 59.45
C SER A 99 8.17 -12.99 60.13
N ASP A 100 7.04 -13.66 59.88
CA ASP A 100 6.74 -14.96 60.49
C ASP A 100 7.40 -16.11 59.71
N GLN A 101 8.33 -16.80 60.38
CA GLN A 101 9.03 -17.95 59.81
C GLN A 101 8.07 -19.13 59.51
N ALA A 102 6.96 -19.27 60.23
CA ALA A 102 5.99 -20.33 59.98
C ALA A 102 5.23 -20.10 58.65
N VAL A 103 4.92 -18.85 58.34
CA VAL A 103 4.33 -18.44 57.05
C VAL A 103 5.31 -18.72 55.91
N ALA A 104 6.58 -18.38 56.11
CA ALA A 104 7.64 -18.68 55.16
C ALA A 104 7.77 -20.19 54.87
N GLU A 105 7.70 -21.03 55.91
CA GLU A 105 7.78 -22.48 55.76
C GLU A 105 6.57 -23.05 55.03
N LEU A 106 5.36 -22.53 55.29
CA LEU A 106 4.17 -22.90 54.54
C LEU A 106 4.34 -22.61 53.04
N HIS A 107 4.83 -21.43 52.67
CA HIS A 107 5.08 -21.08 51.27
C HIS A 107 6.14 -21.98 50.62
N ARG A 108 7.20 -22.37 51.36
CA ARG A 108 8.19 -23.35 50.86
C ARG A 108 7.56 -24.71 50.59
N VAL A 109 6.70 -25.19 51.48
CA VAL A 109 5.96 -26.46 51.31
C VAL A 109 5.03 -26.41 50.09
N GLU A 110 4.43 -25.25 49.82
CA GLU A 110 3.61 -25.00 48.62
C GLU A 110 4.44 -24.87 47.32
N GLY A 111 5.77 -24.91 47.41
CA GLY A 111 6.68 -24.90 46.26
C GLY A 111 7.17 -23.51 45.85
N TYR A 112 6.93 -22.47 46.65
CA TYR A 112 7.43 -21.12 46.38
C TYR A 112 8.89 -20.95 46.81
N ALA A 113 9.64 -20.18 46.03
CA ALA A 113 10.98 -19.75 46.41
C ALA A 113 10.89 -18.59 47.40
N VAL A 114 11.36 -18.82 48.63
CA VAL A 114 11.42 -17.81 49.70
C VAL A 114 12.82 -17.22 49.81
N THR A 115 12.90 -15.90 49.87
CA THR A 115 14.14 -15.14 50.07
C THR A 115 14.13 -14.51 51.46
N GLU A 116 15.27 -14.59 52.16
CA GLU A 116 15.43 -13.99 53.49
C GLU A 116 16.17 -12.67 53.38
N LEU A 117 15.63 -11.62 54.01
CA LEU A 117 16.19 -10.29 53.99
C LEU A 117 16.15 -9.67 55.39
N THR A 118 17.32 -9.29 55.93
CA THR A 118 17.37 -8.47 57.14
C THR A 118 17.27 -6.99 56.79
N VAL A 119 16.30 -6.30 57.38
CA VAL A 119 16.04 -4.87 57.15
C VAL A 119 16.06 -4.09 58.46
N PRO A 120 16.37 -2.78 58.44
CA PRO A 120 16.24 -1.92 59.60
C PRO A 120 14.77 -1.80 60.03
N VAL A 121 14.53 -1.72 61.34
CA VAL A 121 13.23 -1.42 61.93
C VAL A 121 13.31 -0.07 62.64
N ARG A 122 12.27 0.75 62.51
CA ARG A 122 12.09 1.95 63.33
C ARG A 122 10.69 2.01 63.93
N THR A 123 10.56 2.70 65.06
CA THR A 123 9.25 3.07 65.60
C THR A 123 8.57 4.12 64.74
N LEU A 124 7.23 4.04 64.60
CA LEU A 124 6.47 5.11 63.94
C LEU A 124 6.65 6.46 64.64
N THR A 125 6.86 6.46 65.95
CA THR A 125 7.17 7.67 66.72
C THR A 125 8.45 8.36 66.23
N SER A 126 9.53 7.60 66.00
CA SER A 126 10.80 8.19 65.53
C SER A 126 10.70 8.65 64.08
N VAL A 127 9.97 7.92 63.24
CA VAL A 127 9.70 8.30 61.84
C VAL A 127 8.86 9.58 61.78
N CYS A 128 7.79 9.67 62.57
CA CYS A 128 6.94 10.87 62.61
C CYS A 128 7.70 12.09 63.14
N ALA A 129 8.54 11.92 64.16
CA ALA A 129 9.34 13.01 64.70
C ALA A 129 10.33 13.62 63.69
N GLU A 130 10.77 12.83 62.71
CA GLU A 130 11.70 13.28 61.68
C GLU A 130 10.99 13.87 60.46
N HIS A 131 9.83 13.32 60.08
CA HIS A 131 9.24 13.56 58.76
C HIS A 131 7.78 14.03 58.77
N ALA A 132 7.01 13.72 59.81
CA ALA A 132 5.58 14.01 59.81
C ALA A 132 5.30 15.47 60.22
N PRO A 133 4.32 16.13 59.57
CA PRO A 133 3.81 17.41 60.03
C PRO A 133 2.92 17.23 61.28
N ALA A 134 2.40 18.33 61.80
CA ALA A 134 1.49 18.30 62.95
C ALA A 134 0.17 17.56 62.65
N GLU A 135 -0.37 17.72 61.43
CA GLU A 135 -1.65 17.12 61.03
C GLU A 135 -1.42 15.91 60.14
N ILE A 136 -1.86 14.75 60.62
CA ILE A 136 -1.87 13.49 59.89
C ILE A 136 -3.33 13.12 59.65
N HIS A 137 -3.71 12.90 58.40
CA HIS A 137 -5.12 12.71 58.06
C HIS A 137 -5.49 11.23 58.07
N PHE A 138 -4.59 10.35 57.63
CA PHE A 138 -4.75 8.93 57.87
C PHE A 138 -3.44 8.16 58.00
N LEU A 139 -3.51 7.03 58.69
CA LEU A 139 -2.46 6.03 58.82
C LEU A 139 -3.01 4.69 58.33
N LYS A 140 -2.37 4.09 57.32
CA LYS A 140 -2.62 2.72 56.85
C LYS A 140 -1.55 1.79 57.42
N VAL A 141 -1.96 0.64 57.96
CA VAL A 141 -1.05 -0.41 58.45
C VAL A 141 -1.51 -1.75 57.93
N ASP A 142 -0.64 -2.40 57.16
CA ASP A 142 -0.89 -3.65 56.46
C ASP A 142 0.48 -4.33 56.28
N VAL A 143 0.84 -5.19 57.24
CA VAL A 143 2.20 -5.74 57.37
C VAL A 143 2.15 -7.24 57.64
N GLU A 144 1.13 -7.90 57.09
CA GLU A 144 0.97 -9.36 57.04
C GLU A 144 1.12 -10.02 58.42
N GLY A 145 0.41 -9.48 59.42
CA GLY A 145 0.32 -10.02 60.78
C GLY A 145 1.21 -9.34 61.82
N PHE A 146 1.98 -8.32 61.43
CA PHE A 146 2.87 -7.56 62.33
C PHE A 146 2.25 -6.25 62.85
N GLU A 147 0.94 -6.03 62.64
CA GLU A 147 0.25 -4.75 62.91
C GLU A 147 0.37 -4.35 64.38
N GLY A 148 0.24 -5.31 65.30
CA GLY A 148 0.34 -5.06 66.73
C GLY A 148 1.70 -4.49 67.15
N GLU A 149 2.79 -4.94 66.54
CA GLU A 149 4.14 -4.41 66.81
C GLU A 149 4.33 -3.02 66.23
N VAL A 150 3.80 -2.75 65.03
CA VAL A 150 3.77 -1.40 64.43
C VAL A 150 3.05 -0.42 65.36
N LEU A 151 1.87 -0.80 65.87
CA LEU A 151 1.04 0.05 66.74
C LEU A 151 1.70 0.32 68.09
N LYS A 152 2.43 -0.64 68.67
CA LYS A 152 3.22 -0.44 69.90
C LYS A 152 4.33 0.61 69.72
N GLY A 153 4.83 0.79 68.49
CA GLY A 153 5.83 1.81 68.16
C GLY A 153 5.28 3.22 67.99
N MET A 154 3.97 3.43 68.13
CA MET A 154 3.30 4.71 67.88
C MET A 154 2.87 5.39 69.19
N ASP A 155 3.30 6.64 69.38
CA ASP A 155 2.77 7.52 70.41
C ASP A 155 1.52 8.25 69.90
N PHE A 156 0.36 7.60 70.08
CA PHE A 156 -0.93 8.19 69.72
C PHE A 156 -1.32 9.40 70.56
N ALA A 157 -0.66 9.70 71.68
CA ALA A 157 -0.95 10.94 72.40
C ALA A 157 -0.35 12.16 71.68
N ARG A 158 0.79 11.95 71.00
CA ARG A 158 1.52 13.00 70.28
C ARG A 158 1.18 13.04 68.79
N TRP A 159 1.20 11.89 68.12
CA TRP A 159 1.00 11.78 66.68
C TRP A 159 -0.40 11.22 66.41
N ARG A 160 -1.27 12.07 65.86
CA ARG A 160 -2.71 11.86 65.85
C ARG A 160 -3.30 11.83 64.45
N PRO A 161 -3.18 10.70 63.72
CA PRO A 161 -3.95 10.46 62.50
C PRO A 161 -5.46 10.63 62.74
N TRP A 162 -6.18 11.29 61.83
CA TRP A 162 -7.64 11.41 61.97
C TRP A 162 -8.35 10.06 61.75
N VAL A 163 -7.86 9.28 60.78
CA VAL A 163 -8.38 7.95 60.45
C VAL A 163 -7.25 6.91 60.52
N LEU A 164 -7.54 5.75 61.09
CA LEU A 164 -6.68 4.57 61.04
C LEU A 164 -7.33 3.54 60.13
N VAL A 165 -6.56 2.95 59.22
CA VAL A 165 -6.94 1.81 58.39
C VAL A 165 -5.95 0.69 58.69
N ILE A 166 -6.41 -0.36 59.36
CA ILE A 166 -5.52 -1.41 59.89
C ILE A 166 -6.01 -2.75 59.40
N GLU A 167 -5.15 -3.52 58.73
CA GLU A 167 -5.47 -4.88 58.34
C GLU A 167 -5.79 -5.70 59.59
N ALA A 168 -6.88 -6.46 59.52
CA ALA A 168 -7.48 -7.12 60.67
C ALA A 168 -7.77 -8.59 60.40
N THR A 169 -7.11 -9.19 59.42
CA THR A 169 -7.18 -10.61 59.06
C THR A 169 -5.86 -11.33 59.35
N LEU A 170 -5.89 -12.65 59.48
CA LEU A 170 -4.67 -13.46 59.40
C LEU A 170 -4.21 -13.53 57.93
N PRO A 171 -2.90 -13.67 57.67
CA PRO A 171 -2.39 -13.78 56.30
C PRO A 171 -3.15 -14.82 55.49
N ASN A 172 -3.58 -14.45 54.28
CA ASN A 172 -4.34 -15.29 53.35
C ASN A 172 -5.61 -15.95 53.96
N SER A 173 -6.24 -15.32 54.95
CA SER A 173 -7.40 -15.87 55.67
C SER A 173 -8.51 -14.85 55.86
N ARG A 174 -9.74 -15.34 56.04
CA ARG A 174 -10.91 -14.51 56.42
C ARG A 174 -11.09 -14.41 57.93
N GLN A 175 -10.23 -15.09 58.71
CA GLN A 175 -10.27 -15.06 60.16
C GLN A 175 -9.68 -13.73 60.65
N THR A 176 -10.40 -13.05 61.53
CA THR A 176 -9.96 -11.75 62.02
C THR A 176 -8.87 -11.85 63.10
N SER A 177 -7.89 -10.94 63.08
CA SER A 177 -6.74 -10.85 64.00
C SER A 177 -6.80 -9.65 64.98
N HIS A 178 -7.76 -8.73 64.83
CA HIS A 178 -7.81 -7.47 65.59
C HIS A 178 -7.81 -7.57 67.11
N ALA A 179 -8.29 -8.68 67.68
CA ALA A 179 -8.32 -8.88 69.14
C ALA A 179 -6.94 -8.72 69.80
N GLY A 180 -5.85 -9.00 69.06
CA GLY A 180 -4.48 -8.86 69.56
C GLY A 180 -4.00 -7.42 69.72
N TRP A 181 -4.61 -6.44 69.03
CA TRP A 181 -4.09 -5.07 68.96
C TRP A 181 -5.14 -3.96 69.09
N GLU A 182 -6.44 -4.23 68.98
CA GLU A 182 -7.50 -3.20 68.98
C GLU A 182 -7.50 -2.32 70.25
N HIS A 183 -7.08 -2.87 71.38
CA HIS A 183 -6.93 -2.13 72.64
C HIS A 183 -5.87 -1.01 72.55
N LEU A 184 -4.85 -1.17 71.70
CA LEU A 184 -3.78 -0.17 71.52
C LEU A 184 -4.29 1.11 70.84
N VAL A 185 -5.37 1.03 70.06
CA VAL A 185 -5.97 2.21 69.42
C VAL A 185 -7.16 2.73 70.22
N THR A 186 -8.04 1.84 70.69
CA THR A 186 -9.25 2.24 71.42
C THR A 186 -8.94 2.88 72.78
N ALA A 187 -7.86 2.47 73.46
CA ALA A 187 -7.39 3.14 74.68
C ALA A 187 -6.96 4.60 74.44
N HIS A 188 -6.64 4.97 73.20
CA HIS A 188 -6.26 6.32 72.79
C HIS A 188 -7.41 7.08 72.11
N ASN A 189 -8.66 6.80 72.51
CA ASN A 189 -9.86 7.51 72.05
C ASN A 189 -10.10 7.39 70.53
N TYR A 190 -9.63 6.32 69.88
CA TYR A 190 -10.07 5.96 68.54
C TYR A 190 -11.35 5.13 68.60
N ARG A 191 -12.32 5.47 67.75
CA ARG A 191 -13.63 4.84 67.68
C ARG A 191 -13.72 3.97 66.45
N PHE A 192 -14.10 2.70 66.62
CA PHE A 192 -14.34 1.79 65.51
C PHE A 192 -15.49 2.30 64.62
N ALA A 193 -15.23 2.42 63.32
CA ALA A 193 -16.17 2.94 62.33
C ALA A 193 -16.71 1.84 61.40
N TRP A 194 -15.84 0.99 60.86
CA TRP A 194 -16.21 0.02 59.83
C TRP A 194 -15.21 -1.14 59.70
N PHE A 195 -15.68 -2.26 59.18
CA PHE A 195 -14.86 -3.40 58.77
C PHE A 195 -15.24 -3.80 57.35
N ASP A 196 -14.30 -3.72 56.40
CA ASP A 196 -14.55 -3.98 54.98
C ASP A 196 -14.34 -5.45 54.56
N GLY A 197 -14.09 -6.33 55.54
CA GLY A 197 -13.75 -7.74 55.32
C GLY A 197 -12.27 -8.05 55.41
N LEU A 198 -11.40 -7.02 55.31
CA LEU A 198 -9.94 -7.13 55.48
C LEU A 198 -9.45 -6.10 56.51
N ASN A 199 -9.77 -4.83 56.30
CA ASN A 199 -9.33 -3.71 57.12
C ASN A 199 -10.41 -3.24 58.10
N ARG A 200 -9.98 -2.84 59.29
CA ARG A 200 -10.78 -2.09 60.26
C ARG A 200 -10.42 -0.61 60.23
N TYR A 201 -11.46 0.21 60.22
CA TYR A 201 -11.37 1.66 60.19
C TYR A 201 -11.67 2.21 61.57
N TYR A 202 -10.83 3.12 62.05
CA TYR A 202 -11.04 3.84 63.30
C TYR A 202 -10.90 5.33 63.08
N VAL A 203 -11.67 6.13 63.83
CA VAL A 203 -11.66 7.58 63.76
C VAL A 203 -11.24 8.15 65.09
N ALA A 204 -10.32 9.11 65.07
CA ALA A 204 -9.91 9.85 66.27
C ALA A 204 -11.13 10.54 66.89
N GLY A 205 -11.27 10.48 68.21
CA GLY A 205 -12.44 11.04 68.91
C GLY A 205 -12.60 12.56 68.74
N GLU A 206 -11.54 13.25 68.32
CA GLU A 206 -11.51 14.67 67.96
C GLU A 206 -12.20 14.96 66.60
N HIS A 207 -12.41 13.94 65.77
CA HIS A 207 -13.01 14.02 64.42
C HIS A 207 -14.30 13.19 64.26
N PRO A 208 -15.30 13.32 65.17
CA PRO A 208 -16.50 12.48 65.12
C PRO A 208 -17.33 12.67 63.83
N GLU A 209 -17.16 13.78 63.13
CA GLU A 209 -17.80 14.08 61.85
C GLU A 209 -17.44 13.08 60.73
N LEU A 210 -16.26 12.46 60.80
CA LEU A 210 -15.80 11.50 59.77
C LEU A 210 -16.46 10.13 59.88
N MET A 211 -17.01 9.79 61.05
CA MET A 211 -17.64 8.49 61.32
C MET A 211 -18.76 8.15 60.33
N ALA A 212 -19.60 9.14 60.00
CA ALA A 212 -20.73 8.91 59.12
C ALA A 212 -20.29 8.52 57.70
N ALA A 213 -19.22 9.14 57.19
CA ALA A 213 -18.70 8.84 55.85
C ALA A 213 -18.12 7.42 55.75
N LEU A 214 -17.49 6.92 56.82
CA LEU A 214 -16.87 5.59 56.86
C LEU A 214 -17.85 4.46 57.20
N SER A 215 -19.06 4.78 57.66
CA SER A 215 -20.00 3.79 58.24
C SER A 215 -20.63 2.79 57.27
N VAL A 216 -20.45 2.99 55.96
CA VAL A 216 -20.99 2.13 54.91
C VAL A 216 -19.95 1.93 53.82
N GLN A 217 -19.99 0.78 53.17
CA GLN A 217 -19.11 0.42 52.07
C GLN A 217 -19.17 1.42 50.89
N PRO A 218 -18.13 1.48 50.04
CA PRO A 218 -18.20 2.09 48.72
C PRO A 218 -19.41 1.59 47.93
N ASN A 219 -20.10 2.49 47.25
CA ASN A 219 -21.34 2.21 46.53
C ASN A 219 -21.53 3.18 45.35
N VAL A 220 -22.68 3.07 44.68
CA VAL A 220 -22.99 3.82 43.45
C VAL A 220 -22.95 5.34 43.59
N PHE A 221 -22.99 5.88 44.82
CA PHE A 221 -22.92 7.32 45.07
C PHE A 221 -21.50 7.88 45.11
N ASP A 222 -20.46 7.04 45.03
CA ASP A 222 -19.06 7.48 45.11
C ASP A 222 -18.42 7.85 43.76
N ASP A 223 -19.12 7.60 42.63
CA ASP A 223 -18.66 7.92 41.26
C ASP A 223 -17.17 7.56 41.02
N PHE A 224 -16.84 6.27 41.12
CA PHE A 224 -15.46 5.78 40.93
C PHE A 224 -15.34 4.69 39.87
N ILE A 225 -14.12 4.54 39.36
CA ILE A 225 -13.70 3.45 38.46
C ILE A 225 -12.34 2.94 38.89
N SER A 226 -12.07 1.64 38.71
CA SER A 226 -10.74 1.10 38.98
C SER A 226 -9.72 1.53 37.94
N TYR A 227 -8.49 1.79 38.39
CA TYR A 227 -7.34 2.09 37.55
C TYR A 227 -7.13 1.05 36.45
N HIS A 228 -7.27 -0.24 36.79
CA HIS A 228 -7.12 -1.32 35.81
C HIS A 228 -8.19 -1.28 34.72
N LEU A 229 -9.44 -0.96 35.07
CA LEU A 229 -10.53 -0.87 34.09
C LEU A 229 -10.36 0.35 33.18
N ASP A 230 -10.01 1.52 33.75
CA ASP A 230 -9.71 2.72 32.97
C ASP A 230 -8.52 2.51 32.03
N ALA A 231 -7.44 1.88 32.51
CA ALA A 231 -6.27 1.52 31.71
C ALA A 231 -6.64 0.56 30.57
N ALA A 232 -7.46 -0.46 30.84
CA ALA A 232 -7.92 -1.40 29.83
C ALA A 232 -8.79 -0.73 28.76
N TRP A 233 -9.67 0.19 29.13
CA TRP A 233 -10.49 0.97 28.19
C TRP A 233 -9.64 1.89 27.32
N LYS A 234 -8.65 2.58 27.90
CA LYS A 234 -7.69 3.40 27.15
C LYS A 234 -6.86 2.57 26.17
N ALA A 235 -6.37 1.41 26.61
CA ALA A 235 -5.62 0.49 25.76
C ALA A 235 -6.48 -0.03 24.59
N LYS A 236 -7.74 -0.40 24.86
CA LYS A 236 -8.70 -0.81 23.82
C LYS A 236 -8.93 0.31 22.80
N ALA A 237 -9.21 1.53 23.25
CA ALA A 237 -9.43 2.67 22.37
C ALA A 237 -8.19 2.98 21.49
N ALA A 238 -6.98 2.87 22.05
CA ALA A 238 -5.73 3.02 21.30
C ALA A 238 -5.54 1.91 20.25
N ALA A 239 -5.86 0.66 20.60
CA ALA A 239 -5.79 -0.47 19.68
C ALA A 239 -6.80 -0.31 18.53
N GLU A 240 -8.04 0.08 18.82
CA GLU A 240 -9.08 0.33 17.80
C GLU A 240 -8.66 1.43 16.81
N LYS A 241 -8.07 2.52 17.32
CA LYS A 241 -7.52 3.59 16.47
C LYS A 241 -6.38 3.10 15.57
N THR A 242 -5.51 2.26 16.11
CA THR A 242 -4.37 1.70 15.36
C THR A 242 -4.86 0.77 14.25
N TYR A 243 -5.80 -0.12 14.58
CA TYR A 243 -6.45 -1.02 13.62
C TYR A 243 -7.16 -0.24 12.50
N ALA A 244 -7.89 0.82 12.83
CA ALA A 244 -8.56 1.66 11.84
C ALA A 244 -7.56 2.31 10.86
N LEU A 245 -6.42 2.79 11.37
CA LEU A 245 -5.36 3.37 10.53
C LEU A 245 -4.70 2.34 9.62
N GLU A 246 -4.47 1.12 10.12
CA GLU A 246 -3.92 0.02 9.32
C GLU A 246 -4.89 -0.43 8.23
N ALA A 247 -6.18 -0.54 8.55
CA ALA A 247 -7.22 -0.85 7.58
C ALA A 247 -7.30 0.23 6.48
N GLU A 248 -7.20 1.51 6.85
CA GLU A 248 -7.17 2.60 5.86
C GLU A 248 -5.93 2.52 4.95
N ARG A 249 -4.75 2.22 5.52
CA ARG A 249 -3.52 2.03 4.74
C ARG A 249 -3.64 0.84 3.78
N ALA A 250 -4.19 -0.27 4.25
CA ALA A 250 -4.41 -1.46 3.43
C ALA A 250 -5.39 -1.16 2.29
N ASN A 251 -6.50 -0.47 2.57
CA ASN A 251 -7.47 -0.06 1.55
C ASN A 251 -6.85 0.89 0.51
N ARG A 252 -6.03 1.85 0.93
CA ARG A 252 -5.30 2.75 0.01
C ARG A 252 -4.27 2.00 -0.83
N ALA A 253 -3.58 1.01 -0.26
CA ALA A 253 -2.64 0.17 -1.01
C ALA A 253 -3.38 -0.68 -2.04
N TYR A 254 -4.47 -1.33 -1.63
CA TYR A 254 -5.33 -2.12 -2.51
C TYR A 254 -5.88 -1.27 -3.67
N ALA A 255 -6.39 -0.06 -3.39
CA ALA A 255 -6.88 0.84 -4.42
C ALA A 255 -5.80 1.23 -5.45
N ARG A 256 -4.54 1.41 -5.02
CA ARG A 256 -3.41 1.67 -5.94
C ARG A 256 -3.08 0.47 -6.81
N GLU A 257 -3.15 -0.73 -6.27
CA GLU A 257 -2.92 -1.96 -7.06
C GLU A 257 -4.02 -2.19 -8.08
N VAL A 258 -5.29 -1.92 -7.73
CA VAL A 258 -6.40 -1.94 -8.68
C VAL A 258 -6.18 -0.92 -9.79
N GLN A 259 -5.83 0.32 -9.45
CA GLN A 259 -5.55 1.35 -10.46
C GLN A 259 -4.39 0.95 -11.40
N ARG A 260 -3.32 0.34 -10.87
CA ARG A 260 -2.20 -0.16 -11.67
C ARG A 260 -2.62 -1.29 -12.61
N ALA A 261 -3.51 -2.17 -12.16
CA ALA A 261 -4.05 -3.24 -12.99
C ALA A 261 -4.90 -2.67 -14.14
N ASP A 262 -5.77 -1.71 -13.85
CA ASP A 262 -6.59 -1.03 -14.87
C ASP A 262 -5.71 -0.29 -15.90
N GLU A 263 -4.66 0.42 -15.45
CA GLU A 263 -3.70 1.09 -16.32
C GLU A 263 -2.93 0.09 -17.21
N ALA A 264 -2.53 -1.06 -16.65
CA ALA A 264 -1.84 -2.11 -17.40
C ALA A 264 -2.76 -2.78 -18.45
N GLU A 265 -4.04 -2.99 -18.12
CA GLU A 265 -5.04 -3.52 -19.06
C GLU A 265 -5.27 -2.55 -20.22
N ALA A 266 -5.41 -1.25 -19.92
CA ALA A 266 -5.54 -0.22 -20.95
C ALA A 266 -4.32 -0.15 -21.88
N LEU A 267 -3.10 -0.23 -21.33
CA LEU A 267 -1.86 -0.29 -22.11
C LEU A 267 -1.77 -1.56 -22.97
N ALA A 268 -2.20 -2.71 -22.43
CA ALA A 268 -2.22 -3.96 -23.17
C ALA A 268 -3.21 -3.90 -24.34
N ALA A 269 -4.40 -3.32 -24.15
CA ALA A 269 -5.38 -3.10 -25.21
C ALA A 269 -4.80 -2.17 -26.30
N GLN A 270 -4.16 -1.06 -25.91
CA GLN A 270 -3.51 -0.15 -26.86
C GLN A 270 -2.39 -0.84 -27.65
N ALA A 271 -1.58 -1.68 -27.00
CA ALA A 271 -0.53 -2.44 -27.66
C ALA A 271 -1.10 -3.47 -28.64
N GLN A 272 -2.22 -4.13 -28.31
CA GLN A 272 -2.93 -5.05 -29.21
C GLN A 272 -3.44 -4.31 -30.45
N ASP A 273 -4.04 -3.14 -30.29
CA ASP A 273 -4.50 -2.30 -31.40
C ASP A 273 -3.34 -1.86 -32.31
N GLN A 274 -2.20 -1.48 -31.73
CA GLN A 274 -0.99 -1.14 -32.48
C GLN A 274 -0.46 -2.33 -33.29
N VAL A 275 -0.40 -3.52 -32.68
CA VAL A 275 0.01 -4.75 -33.39
C VAL A 275 -0.95 -5.06 -34.53
N ALA A 276 -2.27 -4.96 -34.30
CA ALA A 276 -3.27 -5.16 -35.35
C ALA A 276 -3.09 -4.18 -36.51
N SER A 277 -2.86 -2.89 -36.22
CA SER A 277 -2.58 -1.88 -37.24
C SER A 277 -1.29 -2.16 -38.02
N LEU A 278 -0.22 -2.60 -37.35
CA LEU A 278 1.04 -2.95 -38.01
C LEU A 278 0.90 -4.19 -38.91
N LEU A 279 0.12 -5.18 -38.48
CA LEU A 279 -0.19 -6.36 -39.29
C LEU A 279 -0.97 -5.98 -40.56
N ASP A 280 -1.96 -5.09 -40.45
CA ASP A 280 -2.72 -4.59 -41.59
C ASP A 280 -1.84 -3.79 -42.57
N GLN A 281 -0.98 -2.90 -42.05
CA GLN A 281 0.02 -2.19 -42.85
C GLN A 281 0.98 -3.15 -43.57
N GLY A 282 1.45 -4.19 -42.88
CA GLY A 282 2.30 -5.23 -43.46
C GLY A 282 1.59 -6.02 -44.58
N ALA A 283 0.33 -6.38 -44.37
CA ALA A 283 -0.50 -7.04 -45.38
C ALA A 283 -0.70 -6.14 -46.62
N HIS A 284 -0.98 -4.84 -46.40
CA HIS A 284 -1.13 -3.87 -47.48
C HIS A 284 0.17 -3.70 -48.27
N GLN A 285 1.32 -3.57 -47.60
CA GLN A 285 2.63 -3.52 -48.27
C GLN A 285 2.91 -4.79 -49.08
N GLN A 286 2.59 -5.96 -48.55
CA GLN A 286 2.78 -7.22 -49.26
C GLN A 286 1.91 -7.30 -50.53
N GLN A 287 0.66 -6.84 -50.47
CA GLN A 287 -0.21 -6.72 -51.65
C GLN A 287 0.37 -5.74 -52.69
N GLN A 288 0.88 -4.58 -52.25
CA GLN A 288 1.54 -3.63 -53.14
C GLN A 288 2.77 -4.24 -53.83
N PHE A 289 3.62 -4.95 -53.08
CA PHE A 289 4.77 -5.66 -53.66
C PHE A 289 4.34 -6.74 -54.66
N ALA A 290 3.27 -7.49 -54.37
CA ALA A 290 2.74 -8.50 -55.28
C ALA A 290 2.24 -7.86 -56.60
N ALA A 291 1.48 -6.76 -56.52
CA ALA A 291 1.00 -6.02 -57.69
C ALA A 291 2.14 -5.39 -58.52
N GLN A 292 3.17 -4.86 -57.86
CA GLN A 292 4.39 -4.38 -58.53
C GLN A 292 5.14 -5.51 -59.23
N ALA A 293 5.25 -6.68 -58.59
CA ALA A 293 5.89 -7.85 -59.19
C ALA A 293 5.11 -8.37 -60.40
N GLU A 294 3.77 -8.34 -60.37
CA GLU A 294 2.93 -8.68 -61.51
C GLU A 294 3.11 -7.68 -62.66
N THR A 295 3.05 -6.38 -62.38
CA THR A 295 3.32 -5.31 -63.36
C THR A 295 4.72 -5.48 -63.99
N LEU A 296 5.73 -5.85 -63.20
CA LEU A 296 7.08 -6.13 -63.69
C LEU A 296 7.11 -7.35 -64.63
N ARG A 297 6.35 -8.41 -64.32
CA ARG A 297 6.23 -9.57 -65.21
C ARG A 297 5.56 -9.21 -66.52
N GLU A 298 4.47 -8.45 -66.48
CA GLU A 298 3.76 -8.00 -67.69
C GLU A 298 4.65 -7.12 -68.58
N THR A 299 5.34 -6.14 -67.99
CA THR A 299 6.27 -5.29 -68.74
C THR A 299 7.44 -6.07 -69.33
N GLN A 300 7.97 -7.07 -68.62
CA GLN A 300 8.97 -7.99 -69.17
C GLN A 300 8.42 -8.83 -70.33
N GLN A 301 7.19 -9.34 -70.24
CA GLN A 301 6.55 -10.08 -71.32
C GLN A 301 6.33 -9.18 -72.54
N TRP A 302 5.80 -7.98 -72.34
CA TRP A 302 5.64 -6.99 -73.39
C TRP A 302 6.97 -6.65 -74.07
N ALA A 303 8.04 -6.45 -73.30
CA ALA A 303 9.37 -6.22 -73.83
C ALA A 303 9.86 -7.39 -74.69
N ARG A 304 9.67 -8.64 -74.25
CA ARG A 304 10.01 -9.83 -75.04
C ARG A 304 9.18 -9.94 -76.33
N GLU A 305 7.89 -9.65 -76.28
CA GLU A 305 7.04 -9.64 -77.47
C GLU A 305 7.43 -8.54 -78.46
N LEU A 306 7.76 -7.35 -77.96
CA LEU A 306 8.23 -6.24 -78.78
C LEU A 306 9.54 -6.62 -79.48
N ASP A 307 10.46 -7.21 -78.73
CA ASP A 307 11.75 -7.67 -79.26
C ASP A 307 11.55 -8.77 -80.31
N ALA A 308 10.65 -9.73 -80.05
CA ALA A 308 10.27 -10.77 -81.02
C ALA A 308 9.64 -10.17 -82.29
N ARG A 309 8.77 -9.15 -82.16
CA ARG A 309 8.18 -8.45 -83.32
C ARG A 309 9.22 -7.67 -84.11
N VAL A 310 10.14 -6.99 -83.44
CA VAL A 310 11.26 -6.28 -84.08
C VAL A 310 12.14 -7.29 -84.82
N HIS A 311 12.50 -8.41 -84.19
CA HIS A 311 13.24 -9.50 -84.83
C HIS A 311 12.49 -10.08 -86.05
N ALA A 312 11.20 -10.35 -85.93
CA ALA A 312 10.37 -10.85 -87.03
C ALA A 312 10.25 -9.84 -88.18
N MET A 313 10.10 -8.54 -87.86
CA MET A 313 10.09 -7.46 -88.84
C MET A 313 11.43 -7.39 -89.58
N MET A 314 12.54 -7.47 -88.85
CA MET A 314 13.90 -7.49 -89.42
C MET A 314 14.15 -8.73 -90.28
N ALA A 315 13.56 -9.88 -89.93
CA ALA A 315 13.69 -11.13 -90.66
C ALA A 315 12.81 -11.21 -91.94
N SER A 316 11.79 -10.37 -92.05
CA SER A 316 10.81 -10.39 -93.15
C SER A 316 11.41 -10.05 -94.52
N SER A 317 10.87 -10.67 -95.57
CA SER A 317 11.33 -10.51 -96.96
C SER A 317 11.20 -9.07 -97.46
N SER A 318 10.18 -8.32 -97.02
CA SER A 318 9.99 -6.91 -97.37
C SER A 318 11.03 -5.99 -96.71
N TRP A 319 11.45 -6.25 -95.47
CA TRP A 319 12.53 -5.52 -94.80
C TRP A 319 13.89 -5.78 -95.47
N LYS A 320 14.18 -7.02 -95.85
CA LYS A 320 15.40 -7.38 -96.60
C LYS A 320 15.40 -6.78 -98.02
N VAL A 321 14.27 -6.75 -98.72
CA VAL A 321 14.14 -6.18 -100.08
C VAL A 321 14.23 -4.65 -100.08
N THR A 322 13.75 -3.97 -99.04
CA THR A 322 13.86 -2.50 -98.90
C THR A 322 15.17 -2.02 -98.28
N ALA A 323 16.10 -2.93 -97.92
CA ALA A 323 17.42 -2.57 -97.40
C ALA A 323 18.19 -1.59 -98.30
N PRO A 324 18.25 -1.74 -99.64
CA PRO A 324 18.95 -0.78 -100.52
C PRO A 324 18.26 0.59 -100.57
N LEU A 325 16.92 0.62 -100.48
CA LEU A 325 16.12 1.85 -100.48
C LEU A 325 16.27 2.66 -99.19
N ARG A 326 16.58 2.00 -98.06
CA ARG A 326 16.82 2.67 -96.77
C ARG A 326 18.24 3.16 -96.61
N LEU A 327 19.21 2.44 -97.18
CA LEU A 327 20.56 2.97 -97.44
C LEU A 327 20.52 4.20 -98.37
N ALA A 328 19.62 4.23 -99.36
CA ALA A 328 19.38 5.42 -100.20
C ALA A 328 18.62 6.57 -99.48
N GLY A 329 17.81 6.23 -98.47
CA GLY A 329 17.18 7.19 -97.55
C GLY A 329 18.16 7.92 -96.62
N ALA A 330 19.39 7.40 -96.48
CA ALA A 330 20.50 8.02 -95.76
C ALA A 330 21.40 8.89 -96.66
N LEU A 331 21.16 8.95 -97.98
CA LEU A 331 21.91 9.81 -98.92
C LEU A 331 21.30 11.21 -99.08
N PRO A 332 22.13 12.25 -99.34
CA PRO A 332 21.67 13.64 -99.51
C PRO A 332 20.64 13.80 -100.64
N ARG A 333 19.65 14.69 -100.44
CA ARG A 333 18.47 14.87 -101.31
C ARG A 333 18.79 15.03 -102.81
N HIS A 334 19.94 15.62 -103.16
CA HIS A 334 20.33 15.92 -104.55
C HIS A 334 20.63 14.66 -105.40
N ALA A 335 21.08 13.56 -104.78
CA ALA A 335 21.35 12.30 -105.49
C ALA A 335 20.08 11.50 -105.82
N ARG A 336 18.97 11.72 -105.09
CA ARG A 336 17.71 10.97 -105.22
C ARG A 336 16.98 11.20 -106.56
N ALA A 337 17.17 12.37 -107.16
CA ALA A 337 16.45 12.77 -108.38
C ALA A 337 17.04 12.18 -109.68
N HIS A 338 18.33 11.83 -109.69
CA HIS A 338 19.02 11.28 -110.85
C HIS A 338 18.81 9.77 -110.99
N VAL A 339 18.84 9.03 -109.87
CA VAL A 339 18.62 7.58 -109.85
C VAL A 339 17.16 7.22 -110.20
N ARG A 340 16.18 8.00 -109.71
CA ARG A 340 14.76 7.81 -110.05
C ARG A 340 14.48 8.05 -111.54
N ARG A 341 15.16 9.00 -112.17
CA ARG A 341 15.03 9.28 -113.63
C ARG A 341 15.70 8.21 -114.50
N ALA A 342 16.79 7.61 -114.05
CA ALA A 342 17.43 6.48 -114.73
C ALA A 342 16.54 5.21 -114.68
N LEU A 343 15.93 4.91 -113.52
CA LEU A 343 15.09 3.72 -113.34
C LEU A 343 13.80 3.75 -114.18
N VAL A 344 13.17 4.92 -114.35
CA VAL A 344 11.95 5.09 -115.16
C VAL A 344 12.24 5.06 -116.67
N ARG A 345 13.42 5.50 -117.12
CA ARG A 345 13.83 5.38 -118.53
C ARG A 345 14.14 3.94 -118.95
N VAL A 346 14.60 3.10 -118.03
CA VAL A 346 14.89 1.69 -118.31
C VAL A 346 13.61 0.85 -118.43
N THR A 347 12.53 1.22 -117.73
CA THR A 347 11.27 0.46 -117.75
C THR A 347 10.27 0.88 -118.84
N ALA A 348 10.52 1.97 -119.58
CA ALA A 348 9.60 2.51 -120.60
C ALA A 348 9.99 2.18 -122.07
N SER A 349 11.04 1.37 -122.32
CA SER A 349 11.51 1.02 -123.67
C SER A 349 10.73 -0.15 -124.30
N GLU A 350 9.94 0.15 -125.32
CA GLU A 350 9.09 -0.80 -126.06
C GLU A 350 9.89 -1.86 -126.85
N ARG A 351 11.15 -1.57 -127.18
CA ARG A 351 12.08 -2.51 -127.84
C ARG A 351 12.57 -3.64 -126.93
N LEU A 352 12.70 -3.37 -125.62
CA LEU A 352 13.03 -4.41 -124.62
C LEU A 352 11.84 -5.33 -124.32
N ARG A 353 10.61 -4.83 -124.44
CA ARG A 353 9.38 -5.60 -124.25
C ARG A 353 9.20 -6.68 -125.33
N ARG A 354 9.60 -6.40 -126.57
CA ARG A 354 9.55 -7.36 -127.69
C ARG A 354 10.65 -8.43 -127.67
N THR A 355 11.77 -8.21 -126.96
CA THR A 355 12.85 -9.20 -126.81
C THR A 355 12.73 -10.04 -125.54
N LEU A 356 12.14 -9.51 -124.46
CA LEU A 356 11.96 -10.24 -123.20
C LEU A 356 10.76 -11.20 -123.19
N ILE A 357 9.69 -10.92 -123.93
CA ILE A 357 8.47 -11.75 -123.96
C ILE A 357 8.71 -13.13 -124.64
N PRO A 358 9.44 -13.25 -125.77
CA PRO A 358 9.79 -14.55 -126.34
C PRO A 358 10.80 -15.34 -125.50
N LEU A 359 11.68 -14.64 -124.75
CA LEU A 359 12.69 -15.26 -123.89
C LEU A 359 12.06 -15.87 -122.62
N LEU A 360 11.00 -15.25 -122.08
CA LEU A 360 10.23 -15.74 -120.94
C LEU A 360 9.28 -16.91 -121.27
N LEU A 361 8.94 -17.10 -122.55
CA LEU A 361 8.18 -18.28 -123.03
C LEU A 361 9.07 -19.51 -123.30
N ARG A 362 10.41 -19.36 -123.24
CA ARG A 362 11.38 -20.44 -123.47
C ARG A 362 11.81 -21.18 -122.18
N TYR A 363 11.37 -20.71 -121.01
CA TYR A 363 11.66 -21.32 -119.69
C TYR A 363 10.37 -21.54 -118.86
N PRO A 364 9.63 -22.64 -119.10
CA PRO A 364 8.32 -22.89 -118.47
C PRO A 364 8.35 -23.04 -116.93
N LYS A 365 9.52 -23.34 -116.33
CA LYS A 365 9.67 -23.44 -114.86
C LYS A 365 9.66 -22.09 -114.13
N GLN A 366 9.93 -20.98 -114.82
CA GLN A 366 9.93 -19.64 -114.21
C GLN A 366 8.57 -18.95 -114.34
N ALA A 367 7.81 -19.22 -115.41
CA ALA A 367 6.42 -18.79 -115.56
C ALA A 367 5.49 -19.42 -114.50
N ALA A 368 5.73 -20.68 -114.12
CA ALA A 368 5.00 -21.34 -113.03
C ALA A 368 5.25 -20.70 -111.65
N ARG A 369 6.47 -20.19 -111.40
CA ARG A 369 6.81 -19.49 -110.14
C ARG A 369 6.16 -18.12 -110.02
N VAL A 370 6.07 -17.37 -111.11
CA VAL A 370 5.40 -16.06 -111.14
C VAL A 370 3.89 -16.22 -111.05
N SER A 371 3.32 -17.25 -111.68
CA SER A 371 1.89 -17.59 -111.58
C SER A 371 1.50 -18.08 -110.17
N ALA A 372 2.35 -18.90 -109.52
CA ALA A 372 2.15 -19.33 -108.12
C ALA A 372 2.25 -18.16 -107.12
N MET A 373 3.12 -17.19 -107.39
CA MET A 373 3.26 -15.98 -106.56
C MET A 373 2.07 -15.02 -106.73
N LEU A 374 1.49 -14.92 -107.93
CA LEU A 374 0.25 -14.17 -108.19
C LEU A 374 -1.01 -14.89 -107.65
N ALA A 375 -1.00 -16.22 -107.58
CA ALA A 375 -2.07 -17.02 -106.97
C ALA A 375 -2.05 -16.93 -105.43
N ALA A 376 -0.86 -16.90 -104.81
CA ALA A 376 -0.70 -16.69 -103.36
C ALA A 376 -1.08 -15.27 -102.91
N LEU A 377 -0.97 -14.27 -103.78
CA LEU A 377 -1.47 -12.91 -103.54
C LEU A 377 -3.00 -12.77 -103.69
N LYS A 378 -3.66 -13.74 -104.33
CA LYS A 378 -5.12 -13.77 -104.54
C LYS A 378 -5.89 -14.58 -103.48
N GLN A 379 -5.21 -15.27 -102.56
CA GLN A 379 -5.81 -16.07 -101.48
C GLN A 379 -5.45 -15.60 -100.06
N ALA A 380 -5.17 -14.31 -99.88
CA ALA A 380 -5.14 -13.73 -98.53
C ALA A 380 -6.58 -13.38 -98.11
N PRO A 381 -7.12 -13.93 -97.01
CA PRO A 381 -8.46 -13.57 -96.55
C PRO A 381 -8.50 -12.10 -96.12
N PRO A 382 -9.63 -11.41 -96.30
CA PRO A 382 -9.79 -10.03 -95.87
C PRO A 382 -9.70 -9.96 -94.34
N GLY A 383 -8.94 -8.98 -93.85
CA GLY A 383 -9.03 -8.58 -92.46
C GLY A 383 -10.44 -8.05 -92.15
N ALA A 384 -11.20 -8.82 -91.37
CA ALA A 384 -12.17 -8.29 -90.43
C ALA A 384 -11.41 -8.17 -89.12
N GLY A 385 -11.25 -7.01 -88.51
CA GLY A 385 -12.32 -6.07 -88.20
C GLY A 385 -12.42 -6.07 -86.70
N ALA A 386 -11.82 -5.06 -86.08
CA ALA A 386 -12.04 -4.76 -84.67
C ALA A 386 -13.56 -4.62 -84.43
N THR A 387 -14.09 -5.43 -83.52
CA THR A 387 -15.40 -5.16 -82.92
C THR A 387 -15.17 -4.30 -81.69
N ALA A 388 -15.67 -3.07 -81.77
CA ALA A 388 -15.82 -2.16 -80.65
C ALA A 388 -17.16 -2.46 -79.95
N ALA A 389 -17.10 -2.77 -78.66
CA ALA A 389 -18.11 -2.63 -77.62
C ALA A 389 -17.32 -2.80 -76.30
N ASP A 390 -17.18 -1.85 -75.37
CA ASP A 390 -17.93 -0.65 -75.00
C ASP A 390 -17.03 0.61 -74.95
N VAL A 391 -17.45 1.69 -75.61
CA VAL A 391 -16.95 3.06 -75.39
C VAL A 391 -18.16 4.00 -75.53
N PRO A 392 -18.47 4.85 -74.52
CA PRO A 392 -19.65 5.72 -74.52
C PRO A 392 -19.78 6.63 -75.76
N ASP A 393 -21.02 6.83 -76.22
CA ASP A 393 -21.35 7.35 -77.56
C ASP A 393 -21.00 8.82 -77.82
N GLU A 394 -20.64 9.61 -76.81
CA GLU A 394 -20.37 11.04 -76.98
C GLU A 394 -18.97 11.36 -77.56
N LEU A 395 -18.07 10.38 -77.64
CA LEU A 395 -16.64 10.64 -77.94
C LEU A 395 -16.15 10.12 -79.30
N ARG A 396 -17.04 9.66 -80.18
CA ARG A 396 -16.65 9.04 -81.47
C ARG A 396 -16.35 10.01 -82.62
N ALA A 397 -16.64 11.31 -82.50
CA ALA A 397 -16.54 12.26 -83.61
C ALA A 397 -15.26 13.14 -83.65
N LEU A 398 -14.32 13.00 -82.70
CA LEU A 398 -13.17 13.93 -82.60
C LEU A 398 -11.82 13.36 -83.13
N PRO A 399 -11.04 14.16 -83.89
CA PRO A 399 -9.70 13.79 -84.37
C PRO A 399 -8.71 13.47 -83.24
N ALA A 400 -7.76 12.55 -83.48
CA ALA A 400 -6.85 12.02 -82.46
C ALA A 400 -5.93 13.07 -81.77
N GLN A 401 -5.64 14.19 -82.44
CA GLN A 401 -4.90 15.30 -81.85
C GLN A 401 -5.73 16.07 -80.81
N ALA A 402 -7.06 16.16 -80.99
CA ALA A 402 -7.96 16.83 -80.05
C ALA A 402 -8.16 16.05 -78.74
N ARG A 403 -8.08 14.70 -78.78
CA ARG A 403 -8.18 13.84 -77.58
C ARG A 403 -6.98 13.99 -76.63
N ARG A 404 -5.77 14.20 -77.16
CA ARG A 404 -4.58 14.48 -76.34
C ARG A 404 -4.65 15.86 -75.67
N VAL A 405 -5.12 16.87 -76.41
CA VAL A 405 -5.28 18.24 -75.89
C VAL A 405 -6.37 18.32 -74.81
N LEU A 406 -7.45 17.54 -74.91
CA LEU A 406 -8.54 17.55 -73.92
C LEU A 406 -8.17 16.92 -72.57
N ALA A 407 -7.39 15.83 -72.56
CA ALA A 407 -6.95 15.20 -71.31
C ALA A 407 -5.90 16.05 -70.58
N ASP A 408 -5.04 16.75 -71.32
CA ASP A 408 -4.09 17.70 -70.73
C ASP A 408 -4.80 18.96 -70.19
N LEU A 409 -5.88 19.41 -70.84
CA LEU A 409 -6.76 20.48 -70.34
C LEU A 409 -7.56 20.11 -69.09
N GLN A 410 -7.98 18.84 -68.92
CA GLN A 410 -8.67 18.38 -67.72
C GLN A 410 -7.74 18.26 -66.51
N ARG A 411 -6.49 17.81 -66.71
CA ARG A 411 -5.46 17.83 -65.65
C ARG A 411 -5.08 19.24 -65.21
N ALA A 412 -5.10 20.22 -66.11
CA ALA A 412 -4.85 21.62 -65.76
C ALA A 412 -6.01 22.26 -64.96
N ARG A 413 -7.24 21.72 -65.07
CA ARG A 413 -8.46 22.33 -64.49
C ARG A 413 -8.80 21.86 -63.08
N SER A 414 -8.31 20.70 -62.63
CA SER A 414 -8.50 20.24 -61.24
C SER A 414 -7.62 21.00 -60.22
N ASN A 415 -6.60 21.72 -60.69
CA ASN A 415 -5.64 22.46 -59.85
C ASN A 415 -6.04 23.92 -59.56
N VAL A 416 -7.27 24.36 -59.86
CA VAL A 416 -7.74 25.76 -59.67
C VAL A 416 -9.15 25.80 -59.04
N GLY A 417 -9.46 24.92 -58.07
CA GLY A 417 -10.84 24.76 -57.58
C GLY A 417 -11.06 24.45 -56.11
N GLU A 418 -10.04 24.51 -55.25
CA GLU A 418 -10.18 24.78 -53.81
C GLU A 418 -9.12 25.83 -53.45
N GLY A 419 -9.51 27.10 -53.57
CA GLY A 419 -8.69 28.29 -53.40
C GLY A 419 -9.43 29.53 -53.87
#